data_AF-A0A3L8PJU8-F1
#
_entry.id   AF-A0A3L8PJU8-F1
#
_cell.length_a   1.000
_cell.length_b   1.000
_cell.length_c   1.000
_cell.angle_alpha   90.00
_cell.angle_beta   90.00
_cell.angle_gamma   90.00
#
_symmetry.space_group_name_H-M   'P 1'
#
loop_
_entity.id
_entity.type
_entity.pdbx_description
1 polymer ?
#
loop_
_entity_poly.entity_id
_entity_poly.type
_entity_poly.pdbx_seq_one_letter_code
_entity_poly.pdbx_strand_id
1 'polypeptide(L)'
;MAQSSNPEDQQRIERLVGVPGERLLDLKAHIQDRNVTRFQEIESQFLGLLWSIDTYRIEQVIPRAPAGAKVAGYSAEQLAGGIYRKKGNFFSEIITAILSNKTESPLAPRAQVKGFSQLHQIDIAWPAPDIGVATEPIVCCEAKLTGAPAFADTPARSVRSDWTNRRKELKFQATDLKLYRQRNSPGIRNWEHWRQNAAPKVYAIWAGRLETPTEHEYMVTQARELTETYLDRVGVYGFITNDAGDGYMPATDATRVAERVTSLDAVLDLIAAEIAEHRETAHQSTRL
;
A
#
# COMPACT_ATOMS: atom_id res chain seq x y z
N MET A 1 -24.07 14.70 -13.89
CA MET A 1 -22.67 15.00 -13.49
C MET A 1 -22.69 15.30 -12.01
N ALA A 2 -21.89 14.63 -11.17
CA ALA A 2 -21.75 15.10 -9.80
C ALA A 2 -20.88 16.37 -9.83
N GLN A 3 -21.51 17.48 -9.49
CA GLN A 3 -20.84 18.76 -9.30
C GLN A 3 -20.81 19.03 -7.80
N SER A 4 -19.73 19.64 -7.32
CA SER A 4 -19.73 20.25 -6.00
C SER A 4 -20.97 21.16 -5.87
N SER A 5 -21.54 21.27 -4.67
CA SER A 5 -22.61 22.24 -4.41
C SER A 5 -22.17 23.68 -4.71
N ASN A 6 -20.86 23.94 -4.72
CA ASN A 6 -20.25 25.17 -5.20
C ASN A 6 -19.19 24.89 -6.31
N PRO A 7 -19.51 25.16 -7.59
CA PRO A 7 -18.57 25.02 -8.70
C PRO A 7 -17.34 25.93 -8.61
N GLU A 8 -17.44 27.10 -7.99
CA GLU A 8 -16.30 28.02 -7.83
C GLU A 8 -15.26 27.45 -6.87
N ASP A 9 -15.71 26.82 -5.77
CA ASP A 9 -14.83 26.11 -4.84
C ASP A 9 -14.17 24.91 -5.49
N GLN A 10 -14.91 24.15 -6.31
CA GLN A 10 -14.34 23.05 -7.09
C GLN A 10 -13.22 23.55 -8.01
N GLN A 11 -13.45 24.61 -8.79
CA GLN A 11 -12.42 25.18 -9.69
C GLN A 11 -11.24 25.80 -8.92
N ARG A 12 -11.47 26.37 -7.74
CA ARG A 12 -10.42 26.89 -6.86
C ARG A 12 -9.52 25.76 -6.37
N ILE A 13 -10.09 24.68 -5.83
CA ILE A 13 -9.34 23.54 -5.33
C ILE A 13 -8.64 22.79 -6.47
N GLU A 14 -9.29 22.61 -7.62
CA GLU A 14 -8.66 22.00 -8.80
C GLU A 14 -7.44 22.78 -9.28
N ARG A 15 -7.49 24.12 -9.27
CA ARG A 15 -6.31 24.95 -9.58
C ARG A 15 -5.21 24.86 -8.55
N LEU A 16 -5.57 24.68 -7.27
CA LEU A 16 -4.60 24.62 -6.17
C LEU A 16 -3.88 23.27 -6.11
N VAL A 17 -4.63 22.18 -6.15
CA VAL A 17 -4.11 20.83 -5.88
C VAL A 17 -4.39 19.82 -6.98
N GLY A 18 -4.93 20.22 -8.13
CA GLY A 18 -5.30 19.30 -9.22
C GLY A 18 -6.46 18.37 -8.86
N VAL A 19 -6.78 17.42 -9.75
CA VAL A 19 -7.81 16.39 -9.51
C VAL A 19 -7.12 15.08 -9.08
N PRO A 20 -7.51 14.45 -7.95
CA PRO A 20 -6.81 13.26 -7.45
C PRO A 20 -6.79 12.08 -8.42
N GLY A 21 -7.89 11.87 -9.16
CA GLY A 21 -7.98 10.81 -10.17
C GLY A 21 -7.04 11.04 -11.35
N GLU A 22 -6.94 12.27 -11.84
CA GLU A 22 -6.03 12.66 -12.92
C GLU A 22 -4.57 12.50 -12.45
N ARG A 23 -4.24 12.98 -11.25
CA ARG A 23 -2.91 12.80 -10.65
C ARG A 23 -2.48 11.34 -10.50
N LEU A 24 -3.41 10.45 -10.11
CA LEU A 24 -3.11 9.02 -10.05
C LEU A 24 -2.81 8.45 -11.43
N LEU A 25 -3.60 8.82 -12.45
CA LEU A 25 -3.38 8.37 -13.83
C LEU A 25 -2.04 8.88 -14.36
N ASP A 26 -1.73 10.16 -14.17
CA ASP A 26 -0.46 10.77 -14.58
C ASP A 26 0.73 10.11 -13.88
N LEU A 27 0.61 9.83 -12.58
CA LEU A 27 1.63 9.13 -11.81
C LEU A 27 1.84 7.70 -12.32
N LYS A 28 0.76 6.96 -12.59
CA LYS A 28 0.86 5.60 -13.14
C LYS A 28 1.46 5.62 -14.55
N ALA A 29 1.05 6.55 -15.39
CA ALA A 29 1.63 6.74 -16.73
C ALA A 29 3.12 7.04 -16.62
N HIS A 30 3.53 7.96 -15.74
CA HIS A 30 4.94 8.25 -15.50
C HIS A 30 5.73 7.01 -15.06
N ILE A 31 5.21 6.23 -14.12
CA ILE A 31 5.85 4.99 -13.65
C ILE A 31 6.06 4.01 -14.82
N GLN A 32 5.03 3.79 -15.62
CA GLN A 32 5.07 2.82 -16.73
C GLN A 32 5.93 3.33 -17.90
N ASP A 33 5.71 4.56 -18.37
CA ASP A 33 6.40 5.14 -19.54
C ASP A 33 7.90 5.32 -19.32
N ARG A 34 8.31 5.56 -18.07
CA ARG A 34 9.72 5.75 -17.70
C ARG A 34 10.36 4.50 -17.11
N ASN A 35 9.62 3.39 -17.04
CA ASN A 35 10.03 2.16 -16.37
C ASN A 35 10.61 2.42 -14.96
N VAL A 36 9.91 3.25 -14.17
CA VAL A 36 10.36 3.59 -12.82
C VAL A 36 10.34 2.34 -11.96
N THR A 37 11.47 2.04 -11.31
CA THR A 37 11.60 0.87 -10.43
C THR A 37 11.84 1.24 -8.98
N ARG A 38 11.93 2.52 -8.62
CA ARG A 38 12.10 2.96 -7.23
C ARG A 38 11.02 3.95 -6.83
N PHE A 39 10.43 3.74 -5.66
CA PHE A 39 9.48 4.64 -5.03
C PHE A 39 10.10 6.03 -4.80
N GLN A 40 11.38 6.10 -4.42
CA GLN A 40 12.06 7.38 -4.22
C GLN A 40 11.99 8.30 -5.45
N GLU A 41 11.96 7.75 -6.66
CA GLU A 41 11.89 8.53 -7.91
C GLU A 41 10.54 9.23 -8.11
N ILE A 42 9.47 8.73 -7.45
CA ILE A 42 8.11 9.27 -7.57
C ILE A 42 7.59 9.91 -6.29
N GLU A 43 8.45 10.02 -5.26
CA GLU A 43 8.08 10.47 -3.92
C GLU A 43 7.33 11.80 -3.94
N SER A 44 7.85 12.80 -4.66
CA SER A 44 7.23 14.12 -4.77
C SER A 44 5.84 14.07 -5.40
N GLN A 45 5.66 13.28 -6.47
CA GLN A 45 4.37 13.13 -7.14
C GLN A 45 3.36 12.38 -6.26
N PHE A 46 3.82 11.34 -5.54
CA PHE A 46 3.00 10.61 -4.58
C PHE A 46 2.52 11.51 -3.44
N LEU A 47 3.42 12.30 -2.84
CA LEU A 47 3.05 13.25 -1.79
C LEU A 47 2.09 14.33 -2.30
N GLY A 48 2.28 14.82 -3.53
CA GLY A 48 1.35 15.73 -4.18
C GLY A 48 -0.03 15.11 -4.42
N LEU A 49 -0.11 13.82 -4.77
CA LEU A 49 -1.38 13.08 -4.85
C LEU A 49 -2.04 12.96 -3.48
N LEU A 50 -1.31 12.59 -2.43
CA LEU A 50 -1.87 12.48 -1.08
C LEU A 50 -2.38 13.83 -0.58
N TRP A 51 -1.61 14.89 -0.79
CA TRP A 51 -2.02 16.25 -0.46
C TRP A 51 -3.30 16.63 -1.19
N SER A 52 -3.38 16.37 -2.50
CA SER A 52 -4.60 16.59 -3.29
C SER A 52 -5.81 15.91 -2.64
N ILE A 53 -5.74 14.60 -2.38
CA ILE A 53 -6.84 13.84 -1.73
C ILE A 53 -7.26 14.47 -0.40
N ASP A 54 -6.28 14.80 0.43
CA ASP A 54 -6.50 15.31 1.77
C ASP A 54 -7.09 16.73 1.74
N THR A 55 -6.67 17.60 0.81
CA THR A 55 -7.25 18.94 0.61
C THR A 55 -8.73 18.87 0.21
N TYR A 56 -9.12 18.00 -0.74
CA TYR A 56 -10.56 17.85 -1.07
C TYR A 56 -11.38 17.41 0.14
N ARG A 57 -10.82 16.57 1.00
CA ARG A 57 -11.50 16.14 2.22
C ARG A 57 -11.64 17.28 3.22
N ILE A 58 -10.57 18.03 3.48
CA ILE A 58 -10.55 19.15 4.43
C ILE A 58 -11.57 20.21 3.99
N GLU A 59 -11.54 20.55 2.70
CA GLU A 59 -12.39 21.58 2.09
C GLU A 59 -13.81 21.08 1.79
N GLN A 60 -14.07 19.78 1.98
CA GLN A 60 -15.35 19.12 1.71
C GLN A 60 -15.87 19.32 0.28
N VAL A 61 -14.94 19.44 -0.67
CA VAL A 61 -15.23 19.63 -2.10
C VAL A 61 -15.25 18.28 -2.79
N ILE A 62 -16.20 18.09 -3.70
CA ILE A 62 -16.20 16.94 -4.61
C ILE A 62 -15.28 17.27 -5.79
N PRO A 63 -14.24 16.48 -6.09
CA PRO A 63 -13.49 16.66 -7.33
C PRO A 63 -14.35 16.33 -8.54
N ARG A 64 -14.08 16.97 -9.67
CA ARG A 64 -14.78 16.63 -10.91
C ARG A 64 -14.57 15.16 -11.24
N ALA A 65 -15.68 14.48 -11.56
CA ALA A 65 -15.62 13.10 -11.99
C ALA A 65 -14.95 12.99 -13.38
N PRO A 66 -14.15 11.94 -13.64
CA PRO A 66 -13.67 11.66 -14.99
C PRO A 66 -14.85 11.55 -15.98
N ALA A 67 -14.62 11.94 -17.23
CA ALA A 67 -15.65 11.84 -18.28
C ALA A 67 -16.23 10.41 -18.34
N GLY A 68 -17.56 10.28 -18.25
CA GLY A 68 -18.27 8.99 -18.31
C GLY A 68 -18.64 8.34 -16.96
N ALA A 69 -18.21 8.89 -15.82
CA ALA A 69 -18.60 8.35 -14.52
C ALA A 69 -20.04 8.74 -14.13
N LYS A 70 -20.92 7.76 -13.94
CA LYS A 70 -22.27 7.97 -13.37
C LYS A 70 -22.16 8.11 -11.86
N VAL A 71 -22.47 9.30 -11.36
CA VAL A 71 -22.57 9.59 -9.93
C VAL A 71 -23.96 10.12 -9.66
N ALA A 72 -24.85 9.27 -9.15
CA ALA A 72 -26.24 9.62 -8.86
C ALA A 72 -26.53 9.35 -7.37
N GLY A 73 -27.11 10.35 -6.68
CA GLY A 73 -27.75 10.17 -5.36
C GLY A 73 -26.88 10.30 -4.10
N TYR A 74 -25.61 10.70 -4.20
CA TYR A 74 -24.72 10.88 -3.03
C TYR A 74 -24.46 12.35 -2.71
N SER A 75 -24.38 12.70 -1.42
CA SER A 75 -23.97 14.03 -0.96
C SER A 75 -22.49 14.30 -1.25
N ALA A 76 -22.09 15.57 -1.21
CA ALA A 76 -20.70 15.97 -1.40
C ALA A 76 -19.74 15.30 -0.41
N GLU A 77 -20.16 15.25 0.86
CA GLU A 77 -19.46 14.55 1.93
C GLU A 77 -19.31 13.04 1.66
N GLN A 78 -20.36 12.39 1.15
CA GLN A 78 -20.30 10.95 0.80
C GLN A 78 -19.35 10.67 -0.36
N LEU A 79 -19.25 11.59 -1.32
CA LEU A 79 -18.37 11.46 -2.49
C LEU A 79 -16.91 11.82 -2.16
N ALA A 80 -16.68 12.90 -1.43
CA ALA A 80 -15.35 13.27 -0.91
C ALA A 80 -14.83 12.18 0.05
N GLY A 81 -15.69 11.69 0.95
CA GLY A 81 -15.40 10.53 1.80
C GLY A 81 -15.16 9.25 0.99
N GLY A 82 -15.88 9.05 -0.12
CA GLY A 82 -15.68 7.92 -1.04
C GLY A 82 -14.31 7.92 -1.71
N ILE A 83 -13.79 9.09 -2.09
CA ILE A 83 -12.45 9.24 -2.67
C ILE A 83 -11.38 9.07 -1.60
N TYR A 84 -11.58 9.67 -0.42
CA TYR A 84 -10.68 9.45 0.70
C TYR A 84 -10.57 7.96 1.08
N ARG A 85 -11.68 7.20 1.05
CA ARG A 85 -11.66 5.74 1.28
C ARG A 85 -10.84 4.97 0.25
N LYS A 86 -10.57 5.54 -0.93
CA LYS A 86 -9.72 4.93 -1.97
C LYS A 86 -8.23 5.27 -1.82
N LYS A 87 -7.84 6.13 -0.87
CA LYS A 87 -6.44 6.52 -0.63
C LYS A 87 -5.51 5.30 -0.46
N GLY A 88 -5.94 4.28 0.29
CA GLY A 88 -5.20 3.02 0.41
C GLY A 88 -5.11 2.23 -0.89
N ASN A 89 -6.18 2.22 -1.70
CA ASN A 89 -6.18 1.55 -3.01
C ASN A 89 -5.21 2.23 -3.98
N PHE A 90 -5.17 3.57 -3.98
CA PHE A 90 -4.26 4.33 -4.84
C PHE A 90 -2.80 4.00 -4.51
N PHE A 91 -2.48 3.90 -3.22
CA PHE A 91 -1.16 3.47 -2.78
C PHE A 91 -0.83 2.05 -3.25
N SER A 92 -1.74 1.09 -3.05
CA SER A 92 -1.61 -0.29 -3.54
C SER A 92 -1.38 -0.36 -5.06
N GLU A 93 -2.10 0.44 -5.85
CA GLU A 93 -1.91 0.52 -7.30
C GLU A 93 -0.53 1.07 -7.71
N ILE A 94 -0.02 2.07 -7.00
CA ILE A 94 1.31 2.66 -7.26
C ILE A 94 2.42 1.65 -6.94
N ILE A 95 2.33 0.99 -5.79
CA ILE A 95 3.27 -0.06 -5.37
C ILE A 95 3.26 -1.22 -6.36
N THR A 96 2.07 -1.63 -6.82
CA THR A 96 1.93 -2.66 -7.85
C THR A 96 2.59 -2.24 -9.15
N ALA A 97 2.37 -0.99 -9.62
CA ALA A 97 2.96 -0.50 -10.86
C ALA A 97 4.50 -0.47 -10.82
N ILE A 98 5.09 -0.03 -9.71
CA ILE A 98 6.56 -0.06 -9.53
C ILE A 98 7.06 -1.50 -9.53
N LEU A 99 6.39 -2.39 -8.80
CA LEU A 99 6.81 -3.79 -8.71
C LEU A 99 6.67 -4.49 -10.07
N SER A 100 5.63 -4.21 -10.85
CA SER A 100 5.47 -4.70 -12.22
C SER A 100 6.64 -4.31 -13.14
N ASN A 101 7.27 -3.17 -12.93
CA ASN A 101 8.47 -2.78 -13.68
C ASN A 101 9.73 -3.53 -13.20
N LYS A 102 9.71 -4.12 -12.00
CA LYS A 102 10.82 -4.93 -11.45
C LYS A 102 10.75 -6.42 -11.79
N THR A 103 9.58 -6.91 -12.23
CA THR A 103 9.36 -8.32 -12.53
C THR A 103 8.84 -8.49 -13.95
N GLU A 104 9.32 -9.51 -14.65
CA GLU A 104 8.76 -9.88 -15.96
C GLU A 104 7.48 -10.71 -15.86
N SER A 105 7.03 -11.02 -14.64
CA SER A 105 5.86 -11.85 -14.38
C SER A 105 4.64 -10.99 -14.03
N PRO A 106 3.45 -11.29 -14.57
CA PRO A 106 2.25 -10.54 -14.25
C PRO A 106 1.93 -10.65 -12.75
N LEU A 107 1.61 -9.51 -12.16
CA LEU A 107 1.12 -9.39 -10.79
C LEU A 107 -0.40 -9.23 -10.83
N ALA A 108 -1.12 -9.90 -9.93
CA ALA A 108 -2.54 -9.69 -9.77
C ALA A 108 -2.80 -8.68 -8.64
N PRO A 109 -3.27 -7.46 -8.95
CA PRO A 109 -3.70 -6.55 -7.90
C PRO A 109 -4.98 -7.09 -7.24
N ARG A 110 -5.06 -7.01 -5.92
CA ARG A 110 -6.24 -7.33 -5.11
C ARG A 110 -6.76 -8.76 -5.27
N ALA A 111 -5.85 -9.72 -5.44
CA ALA A 111 -6.18 -11.13 -5.62
C ALA A 111 -6.92 -11.71 -4.41
N GLN A 112 -7.88 -12.60 -4.66
CA GLN A 112 -8.44 -13.45 -3.61
C GLN A 112 -7.50 -14.63 -3.38
N VAL A 113 -7.07 -14.82 -2.14
CA VAL A 113 -6.15 -15.89 -1.76
C VAL A 113 -6.78 -16.77 -0.69
N LYS A 114 -6.71 -18.08 -0.87
CA LYS A 114 -7.23 -19.04 0.09
C LYS A 114 -6.29 -19.15 1.29
N GLY A 115 -6.78 -18.75 2.46
CA GLY A 115 -6.17 -19.05 3.75
C GLY A 115 -6.78 -20.29 4.40
N PHE A 116 -6.21 -20.68 5.55
CA PHE A 116 -6.60 -21.87 6.29
C PHE A 116 -8.04 -21.74 6.81
N SER A 117 -8.36 -20.61 7.41
CA SER A 117 -9.67 -20.36 8.01
C SER A 117 -10.59 -19.50 7.13
N GLN A 118 -10.06 -18.63 6.27
CA GLN A 118 -10.87 -17.72 5.46
C GLN A 118 -10.28 -17.43 4.07
N LEU A 119 -11.05 -16.74 3.23
CA LEU A 119 -10.53 -16.07 2.03
C LEU A 119 -9.96 -14.71 2.44
N HIS A 120 -8.81 -14.36 1.88
CA HIS A 120 -8.18 -13.07 2.07
C HIS A 120 -8.15 -12.30 0.76
N GLN A 121 -8.42 -10.99 0.81
CA GLN A 121 -8.11 -10.10 -0.30
C GLN A 121 -6.70 -9.56 -0.09
N ILE A 122 -5.76 -9.94 -0.94
CA ILE A 122 -4.36 -9.55 -0.86
C ILE A 122 -4.07 -8.48 -1.91
N ASP A 123 -3.45 -7.38 -1.50
CA ASP A 123 -3.11 -6.27 -2.42
C ASP A 123 -2.26 -6.73 -3.60
N ILE A 124 -1.21 -7.51 -3.35
CA ILE A 124 -0.33 -8.09 -4.37
C ILE A 124 -0.10 -9.56 -4.03
N ALA A 125 -0.50 -10.47 -4.91
CA ALA A 125 -0.17 -11.89 -4.80
C ALA A 125 0.52 -12.38 -6.07
N TRP A 126 1.53 -13.24 -5.89
CA TRP A 126 2.24 -13.88 -6.99
C TRP A 126 2.49 -15.37 -6.68
N PRO A 127 2.32 -16.29 -7.65
CA PRO A 127 1.82 -16.06 -9.00
C PRO A 127 0.39 -15.52 -9.03
N ALA A 128 0.11 -14.66 -10.02
CA ALA A 128 -1.23 -14.18 -10.30
C ALA A 128 -2.14 -15.37 -10.68
N PRO A 129 -3.35 -15.52 -10.10
CA PRO A 129 -4.28 -16.54 -10.56
C PRO A 129 -4.83 -16.16 -11.94
N ASP A 130 -4.89 -17.11 -12.87
CA ASP A 130 -5.48 -16.88 -14.20
C ASP A 130 -6.97 -16.52 -14.09
N ILE A 131 -7.71 -17.24 -13.23
CA ILE A 131 -9.12 -17.00 -12.89
C ILE A 131 -9.36 -17.41 -11.44
N GLY A 132 -10.15 -16.63 -10.70
CA GLY A 132 -10.72 -17.05 -9.41
C GLY A 132 -9.80 -16.80 -8.21
N VAL A 133 -9.61 -17.84 -7.38
CA VAL A 133 -8.93 -17.75 -6.08
C VAL A 133 -7.55 -18.38 -6.18
N ALA A 134 -6.49 -17.64 -5.85
CA ALA A 134 -5.15 -18.19 -5.73
C ALA A 134 -5.06 -19.10 -4.50
N THR A 135 -4.64 -20.34 -4.72
CA THR A 135 -4.48 -21.36 -3.67
C THR A 135 -3.04 -21.56 -3.24
N GLU A 136 -2.09 -21.20 -4.11
CA GLU A 136 -0.67 -21.47 -3.91
C GLU A 136 0.22 -20.26 -4.24
N PRO A 137 -0.03 -19.07 -3.66
CA PRO A 137 0.89 -17.98 -3.82
C PRO A 137 2.25 -18.34 -3.21
N ILE A 138 3.29 -17.79 -3.82
CA ILE A 138 4.67 -17.80 -3.34
C ILE A 138 4.93 -16.50 -2.59
N VAL A 139 4.42 -15.38 -3.09
CA VAL A 139 4.53 -14.05 -2.49
C VAL A 139 3.15 -13.49 -2.24
N CYS A 140 2.97 -12.91 -1.05
CA CYS A 140 1.85 -12.02 -0.74
C CYS A 140 2.40 -10.70 -0.17
N CYS A 141 1.90 -9.57 -0.61
CA CYS A 141 2.26 -8.25 -0.09
C CYS A 141 1.02 -7.41 0.17
N GLU A 142 1.00 -6.76 1.33
CA GLU A 142 -0.04 -5.81 1.75
C GLU A 142 0.47 -4.37 1.69
N ALA A 143 -0.31 -3.47 1.11
CA ALA A 143 0.01 -2.04 1.04
C ALA A 143 -0.95 -1.27 1.97
N LYS A 144 -0.42 -0.71 3.06
CA LYS A 144 -1.20 0.06 4.02
C LYS A 144 -0.82 1.54 3.96
N LEU A 145 -1.83 2.41 3.93
CA LEU A 145 -1.67 3.85 4.05
C LEU A 145 -2.52 4.35 5.20
N THR A 146 -1.89 4.92 6.23
CA THR A 146 -2.57 5.39 7.44
C THR A 146 -2.34 6.87 7.71
N GLY A 147 -3.17 7.41 8.60
CA GLY A 147 -3.16 8.82 8.96
C GLY A 147 -4.04 9.67 8.06
N ALA A 148 -4.54 10.75 8.64
CA ALA A 148 -5.51 11.66 8.08
C ALA A 148 -5.29 13.07 8.63
N PRO A 149 -5.51 14.13 7.84
CA PRO A 149 -5.68 15.46 8.41
C PRO A 149 -6.96 15.54 9.26
N ALA A 150 -7.04 16.56 10.10
CA ALA A 150 -8.30 16.96 10.71
C ALA A 150 -9.24 17.50 9.61
N PHE A 151 -10.56 17.30 9.76
CA PHE A 151 -11.56 17.91 8.90
C PHE A 151 -12.87 18.05 9.70
N ALA A 152 -13.57 19.17 9.54
CA ALA A 152 -14.76 19.48 10.34
C ALA A 152 -14.51 19.29 11.86
N ASP A 153 -15.32 18.47 12.50
CA ASP A 153 -15.25 18.06 13.90
C ASP A 153 -14.37 16.81 14.14
N THR A 154 -13.86 16.19 13.07
CA THR A 154 -13.04 14.98 13.18
C THR A 154 -11.57 15.35 13.37
N PRO A 155 -10.93 14.92 14.48
CA PRO A 155 -9.54 15.23 14.75
C PRO A 155 -8.60 14.57 13.74
N ALA A 156 -7.41 15.14 13.60
CA ALA A 156 -6.33 14.54 12.84
C ALA A 156 -6.02 13.16 13.41
N ARG A 157 -5.66 12.22 12.52
CA ARG A 157 -5.20 10.89 12.92
C ARG A 157 -3.76 10.75 12.46
N SER A 158 -2.87 10.44 13.38
CA SER A 158 -1.50 10.08 13.03
C SER A 158 -1.43 8.62 12.63
N VAL A 159 -0.25 8.19 12.20
CA VAL A 159 0.07 6.78 11.91
C VAL A 159 -0.30 5.84 13.07
N ARG A 160 -0.29 6.33 14.32
CA ARG A 160 -0.56 5.54 15.53
C ARG A 160 -2.01 5.09 15.64
N SER A 161 -2.97 5.89 15.16
CA SER A 161 -4.40 5.67 15.41
C SER A 161 -4.90 4.34 14.83
N ASP A 162 -4.40 3.93 13.67
CA ASP A 162 -4.84 2.72 12.98
C ASP A 162 -3.88 1.52 13.20
N TRP A 163 -2.76 1.74 13.88
CA TRP A 163 -1.66 0.79 13.92
C TRP A 163 -2.05 -0.55 14.56
N THR A 164 -2.63 -0.53 15.75
CA THR A 164 -2.98 -1.75 16.50
C THR A 164 -3.89 -2.68 15.72
N ASN A 165 -4.90 -2.14 15.03
CA ASN A 165 -5.86 -2.94 14.27
C ASN A 165 -5.21 -3.52 13.00
N ARG A 166 -4.45 -2.71 12.25
CA ARG A 166 -3.75 -3.16 11.04
C ARG A 166 -2.67 -4.17 11.35
N ARG A 167 -1.96 -4.01 12.48
CA ARG A 167 -1.01 -5.00 12.98
C ARG A 167 -1.68 -6.35 13.23
N LYS A 168 -2.85 -6.39 13.90
CA LYS A 168 -3.59 -7.64 14.15
C LYS A 168 -4.01 -8.32 12.84
N GLU A 169 -4.53 -7.53 11.89
CA GLU A 169 -4.92 -7.99 10.55
C GLU A 169 -3.74 -8.66 9.83
N LEU A 170 -2.60 -7.99 9.74
CA LEU A 170 -1.39 -8.51 9.08
C LEU A 170 -0.87 -9.81 9.73
N LYS A 171 -0.85 -9.87 11.07
CA LYS A 171 -0.40 -11.06 11.82
C LYS A 171 -1.27 -12.27 11.52
N PHE A 172 -2.59 -12.07 11.59
CA PHE A 172 -3.57 -13.11 11.34
C PHE A 172 -3.47 -13.60 9.90
N GLN A 173 -3.48 -12.68 8.95
CA GLN A 173 -3.40 -12.98 7.52
C GLN A 173 -2.13 -13.76 7.17
N ALA A 174 -0.96 -13.31 7.62
CA ALA A 174 0.29 -13.99 7.31
C ALA A 174 0.33 -15.44 7.84
N THR A 175 -0.17 -15.63 9.07
CA THR A 175 -0.23 -16.95 9.70
C THR A 175 -1.22 -17.85 8.97
N ASP A 176 -2.43 -17.35 8.68
CA ASP A 176 -3.50 -18.12 8.05
C ASP A 176 -3.15 -18.56 6.62
N LEU A 177 -2.44 -17.72 5.86
CA LEU A 177 -1.91 -18.05 4.54
C LEU A 177 -0.85 -19.16 4.60
N LYS A 178 0.12 -19.04 5.51
CA LYS A 178 1.19 -20.06 5.68
C LYS A 178 0.63 -21.39 6.19
N LEU A 179 -0.35 -21.36 7.10
CA LEU A 179 -1.04 -22.55 7.59
C LEU A 179 -1.80 -23.28 6.48
N TYR A 180 -2.42 -22.55 5.53
CA TYR A 180 -3.14 -23.18 4.42
C TYR A 180 -2.24 -24.10 3.58
N ARG A 181 -0.99 -23.66 3.33
CA ARG A 181 0.01 -24.42 2.59
C ARG A 181 0.50 -25.66 3.35
N GLN A 182 0.33 -25.68 4.67
CA GLN A 182 0.75 -26.78 5.55
C GLN A 182 -0.40 -27.58 6.17
N ARG A 183 -1.62 -27.44 5.64
CA ARG A 183 -2.81 -28.15 6.15
C ARG A 183 -2.67 -29.68 6.24
N ASN A 184 -1.72 -30.27 5.51
CA ASN A 184 -1.44 -31.71 5.49
C ASN A 184 -0.15 -32.09 6.24
N SER A 185 0.56 -31.13 6.86
CA SER A 185 1.81 -31.40 7.58
C SER A 185 1.56 -31.82 9.04
N PRO A 186 2.45 -32.64 9.65
CA PRO A 186 2.25 -33.22 10.99
C PRO A 186 2.39 -32.23 12.16
N GLY A 187 2.56 -30.93 11.89
CA GLY A 187 2.57 -29.87 12.91
C GLY A 187 3.80 -28.95 12.87
N ILE A 188 3.71 -27.82 13.58
CA ILE A 188 4.77 -26.82 13.71
C ILE A 188 5.59 -27.13 14.96
N ARG A 189 6.85 -27.54 14.80
CA ARG A 189 7.75 -27.85 15.94
C ARG A 189 8.53 -26.64 16.45
N ASN A 190 8.96 -25.76 15.54
CA ASN A 190 9.71 -24.54 15.86
C ASN A 190 9.10 -23.38 15.07
N TRP A 191 8.49 -22.43 15.77
CA TRP A 191 7.79 -21.29 15.15
C TRP A 191 8.71 -20.45 14.27
N GLU A 192 9.90 -20.12 14.76
CA GLU A 192 10.84 -19.25 14.07
C GLU A 192 11.32 -19.88 12.76
N HIS A 193 11.77 -21.13 12.84
CA HIS A 193 12.20 -21.87 11.66
C HIS A 193 11.04 -22.07 10.68
N TRP A 194 9.85 -22.37 11.17
CA TRP A 194 8.68 -22.54 10.33
C TRP A 194 8.32 -21.26 9.60
N ARG A 195 8.14 -20.14 10.30
CA ARG A 195 7.69 -18.88 9.68
C ARG A 195 8.66 -18.38 8.61
N GLN A 196 9.96 -18.60 8.81
CA GLN A 196 10.99 -18.15 7.87
C GLN A 196 10.98 -18.96 6.57
N ASN A 197 10.57 -20.23 6.61
CA ASN A 197 10.66 -21.15 5.47
C ASN A 197 9.30 -21.49 4.85
N ALA A 198 8.20 -21.27 5.55
CA ALA A 198 6.86 -21.56 5.05
C ALA A 198 6.43 -20.56 3.97
N ALA A 199 5.93 -21.07 2.85
CA ALA A 199 5.26 -20.28 1.82
C ALA A 199 3.82 -19.93 2.23
N PRO A 200 3.25 -18.82 1.72
CA PRO A 200 3.95 -17.77 0.95
C PRO A 200 4.88 -16.94 1.84
N LYS A 201 5.87 -16.29 1.24
CA LYS A 201 6.54 -15.14 1.86
C LYS A 201 5.55 -13.98 1.93
N VAL A 202 5.39 -13.39 3.11
CA VAL A 202 4.41 -12.34 3.38
C VAL A 202 5.11 -11.05 3.74
N TYR A 203 4.93 -10.04 2.90
CA TYR A 203 5.51 -8.71 3.02
C TYR A 203 4.43 -7.69 3.39
N ALA A 204 4.84 -6.59 4.02
CA ALA A 204 3.98 -5.40 4.11
C ALA A 204 4.75 -4.15 3.72
N ILE A 205 4.05 -3.22 3.09
CA ILE A 205 4.52 -1.89 2.73
C ILE A 205 3.58 -0.90 3.39
N TRP A 206 4.12 -0.01 4.23
CA TRP A 206 3.32 0.87 5.07
C TRP A 206 3.77 2.31 4.96
N ALA A 207 2.93 3.16 4.37
CA ALA A 207 3.08 4.61 4.37
C ALA A 207 2.16 5.27 5.42
N GLY A 208 2.61 6.32 6.10
CA GLY A 208 1.85 6.93 7.19
C GLY A 208 2.07 8.43 7.33
N ARG A 209 0.98 9.19 7.52
CA ARG A 209 1.06 10.59 7.95
C ARG A 209 1.49 10.67 9.40
N LEU A 210 2.57 11.38 9.65
CA LEU A 210 3.10 11.67 10.98
C LEU A 210 2.58 13.01 11.49
N GLU A 211 2.40 13.11 12.79
CA GLU A 211 2.19 14.36 13.50
C GLU A 211 3.53 15.03 13.84
N THR A 212 4.53 14.22 14.20
CA THR A 212 5.90 14.68 14.45
C THR A 212 6.90 13.71 13.83
N PRO A 213 8.11 14.16 13.46
CA PRO A 213 9.13 13.27 12.88
C PRO A 213 9.50 12.07 13.77
N THR A 214 9.37 12.21 15.11
CA THR A 214 9.68 11.13 16.06
C THR A 214 8.69 9.96 15.98
N GLU A 215 7.50 10.14 15.39
CA GLU A 215 6.60 9.02 15.13
C GLU A 215 7.12 8.05 14.07
N HIS A 216 8.14 8.42 13.30
CA HIS A 216 8.79 7.50 12.37
C HIS A 216 9.49 6.35 13.12
N GLU A 217 10.14 6.64 14.26
CA GLU A 217 10.76 5.62 15.10
C GLU A 217 9.73 4.63 15.67
N TYR A 218 8.52 5.10 15.95
CA TYR A 218 7.40 4.23 16.32
C TYR A 218 7.04 3.27 15.18
N MET A 219 6.93 3.75 13.93
CA MET A 219 6.68 2.87 12.77
C MET A 219 7.77 1.81 12.63
N VAL A 220 9.04 2.21 12.74
CA VAL A 220 10.18 1.31 12.64
C VAL A 220 10.14 0.25 13.74
N THR A 221 9.93 0.66 15.00
CA THR A 221 9.86 -0.27 16.15
C THR A 221 8.77 -1.31 15.93
N GLN A 222 7.59 -0.87 15.50
CA GLN A 222 6.48 -1.77 15.30
C GLN A 222 6.61 -2.67 14.05
N ALA A 223 7.27 -2.17 13.00
CA ALA A 223 7.62 -2.97 11.85
C ALA A 223 8.63 -4.07 12.23
N ARG A 224 9.60 -3.79 13.11
CA ARG A 224 10.52 -4.81 13.65
C ARG A 224 9.75 -5.92 14.36
N GLU A 225 8.87 -5.56 15.28
CA GLU A 225 8.03 -6.54 15.97
C GLU A 225 7.30 -7.47 14.99
N LEU A 226 6.72 -6.91 13.92
CA LEU A 226 6.03 -7.69 12.89
C LEU A 226 6.98 -8.65 12.16
N THR A 227 8.18 -8.20 11.78
CA THR A 227 9.17 -9.03 11.07
C THR A 227 9.81 -10.11 11.93
N GLU A 228 9.95 -9.85 13.24
CA GLU A 228 10.53 -10.80 14.19
C GLU A 228 9.57 -11.93 14.54
N THR A 229 8.27 -11.76 14.27
CA THR A 229 7.26 -12.71 14.76
C THR A 229 6.34 -13.28 13.69
N TYR A 230 6.00 -12.55 12.61
CA TYR A 230 4.95 -13.00 11.66
C TYR A 230 5.31 -12.77 10.19
N LEU A 231 5.72 -11.56 9.84
CA LEU A 231 6.00 -11.15 8.46
C LEU A 231 7.44 -11.47 8.07
N ASP A 232 7.68 -11.63 6.77
CA ASP A 232 9.03 -11.83 6.24
C ASP A 232 9.79 -10.50 6.21
N ARG A 233 9.16 -9.42 5.72
CA ARG A 233 9.70 -8.05 5.74
C ARG A 233 8.61 -7.00 5.80
N VAL A 234 8.96 -5.82 6.32
CA VAL A 234 8.10 -4.63 6.33
C VAL A 234 8.88 -3.42 5.84
N GLY A 235 8.33 -2.72 4.85
CA GLY A 235 8.82 -1.45 4.34
C GLY A 235 8.02 -0.32 4.95
N VAL A 236 8.66 0.71 5.48
CA VAL A 236 7.97 1.87 6.09
C VAL A 236 8.31 3.17 5.38
N TYR A 237 7.33 4.08 5.35
CA TYR A 237 7.47 5.42 4.81
C TYR A 237 6.67 6.43 5.63
N GLY A 238 7.34 7.40 6.22
CA GLY A 238 6.72 8.47 7.00
C GLY A 238 6.70 9.78 6.22
N PHE A 239 5.59 10.50 6.25
CA PHE A 239 5.49 11.85 5.70
C PHE A 239 4.79 12.80 6.66
N ILE A 240 5.12 14.09 6.62
CA ILE A 240 4.57 15.12 7.50
C ILE A 240 4.13 16.32 6.66
N THR A 241 3.23 17.14 7.20
CA THR A 241 2.90 18.45 6.59
C THR A 241 4.17 19.31 6.54
N ASN A 242 4.41 19.98 5.41
CA ASN A 242 5.55 20.86 5.26
C ASN A 242 5.43 22.15 6.11
N ASP A 243 6.53 22.88 6.28
CA ASP A 243 6.55 24.10 7.12
C ASP A 243 5.62 25.20 6.59
N ALA A 244 5.39 25.23 5.27
CA ALA A 244 4.47 26.16 4.62
C ALA A 244 2.98 25.80 4.86
N GLY A 245 2.69 24.58 5.33
CA GLY A 245 1.32 24.11 5.54
C GLY A 245 0.53 23.85 4.25
N ASP A 246 1.20 23.81 3.10
CA ASP A 246 0.61 23.74 1.76
C ASP A 246 0.94 22.43 1.01
N GLY A 247 1.56 21.47 1.71
CA GLY A 247 1.95 20.21 1.12
C GLY A 247 2.43 19.18 2.15
N TYR A 248 2.82 18.02 1.64
CA TYR A 248 3.53 17.00 2.40
C TYR A 248 5.00 16.93 2.00
N MET A 249 5.86 16.58 2.97
CA MET A 249 7.26 16.27 2.76
C MET A 249 7.62 14.92 3.43
N PRO A 250 8.64 14.21 2.95
CA PRO A 250 9.14 13.03 3.64
C PRO A 250 9.58 13.40 5.06
N ALA A 251 9.25 12.56 6.02
CA ALA A 251 9.75 12.69 7.40
C ALA A 251 11.00 11.81 7.65
N THR A 252 11.40 11.02 6.65
CA THR A 252 12.52 10.08 6.73
C THR A 252 13.87 10.75 6.48
N ASP A 253 14.75 10.69 7.49
CA ASP A 253 16.20 10.70 7.25
C ASP A 253 16.63 9.29 6.81
N ALA A 254 17.02 9.15 5.54
CA ALA A 254 17.43 7.88 4.92
C ALA A 254 18.62 7.17 5.60
N THR A 255 19.28 7.83 6.56
CA THR A 255 20.53 7.41 7.21
C THR A 255 20.37 6.57 8.47
N ARG A 256 19.16 6.40 9.03
CA ARG A 256 18.93 5.69 10.31
C ARG A 256 18.21 4.34 10.23
N VAL A 257 17.97 3.81 9.04
CA VAL A 257 17.22 2.55 8.84
C VAL A 257 18.15 1.33 8.94
N ALA A 258 18.91 1.25 10.03
CA ALA A 258 19.65 0.05 10.39
C ALA A 258 18.72 -0.90 11.15
N GLU A 259 18.78 -2.19 10.81
CA GLU A 259 18.09 -3.34 11.44
C GLU A 259 16.67 -3.68 10.94
N ARG A 260 16.60 -4.77 10.14
CA ARG A 260 15.45 -5.64 9.76
C ARG A 260 14.16 -5.01 9.19
N VAL A 261 13.93 -3.73 9.41
CA VAL A 261 12.94 -2.88 8.75
C VAL A 261 13.68 -2.12 7.67
N THR A 262 13.22 -2.20 6.43
CA THR A 262 13.90 -1.57 5.31
C THR A 262 13.03 -0.45 4.72
N SER A 263 13.58 0.37 3.84
CA SER A 263 12.79 1.32 3.05
C SER A 263 11.78 0.58 2.15
N LEU A 264 10.80 1.32 1.60
CA LEU A 264 9.90 0.80 0.57
C LEU A 264 10.65 0.15 -0.58
N ASP A 265 11.68 0.83 -1.10
CA ASP A 265 12.49 0.34 -2.22
C ASP A 265 13.17 -1.00 -1.92
N ALA A 266 13.76 -1.12 -0.74
CA ALA A 266 14.42 -2.37 -0.34
C ALA A 266 13.44 -3.54 -0.18
N VAL A 267 12.21 -3.30 0.28
CA VAL A 267 11.19 -4.37 0.29
C VAL A 267 10.75 -4.73 -1.12
N LEU A 268 10.58 -3.75 -2.01
CA LEU A 268 10.24 -3.99 -3.41
C LEU A 268 11.33 -4.80 -4.12
N ASP A 269 12.61 -4.51 -3.87
CA ASP A 269 13.74 -5.29 -4.38
C ASP A 269 13.72 -6.74 -3.88
N LEU A 270 13.44 -6.94 -2.58
CA LEU A 270 13.35 -8.29 -2.00
C LEU A 270 12.19 -9.10 -2.58
N ILE A 271 11.04 -8.47 -2.80
CA ILE A 271 9.90 -9.14 -3.44
C ILE A 271 10.27 -9.53 -4.88
N ALA A 272 10.87 -8.63 -5.65
CA ALA A 272 11.28 -8.92 -7.02
C ALA A 272 12.32 -10.05 -7.09
N ALA A 273 13.28 -10.07 -6.16
CA ALA A 273 14.28 -11.13 -6.06
C ALA A 273 13.64 -12.49 -5.75
N GLU A 274 12.70 -12.56 -4.80
CA GLU A 274 11.97 -13.79 -4.47
C GLU A 274 11.20 -14.34 -5.68
N ILE A 275 10.55 -13.45 -6.46
CA ILE A 275 9.85 -13.84 -7.69
C ILE A 275 10.84 -14.39 -8.73
N ALA A 276 12.00 -13.74 -8.91
CA ALA A 276 13.01 -14.17 -9.87
C ALA A 276 13.58 -15.56 -9.53
N GLU A 277 14.00 -15.77 -8.27
CA GLU A 277 14.56 -17.05 -7.80
C GLU A 277 13.60 -18.22 -8.02
N HIS A 278 12.31 -18.02 -7.72
CA HIS A 278 11.29 -19.05 -7.93
C HIS A 278 11.02 -19.34 -9.42
N ARG A 279 11.13 -18.34 -10.31
CA ARG A 279 10.99 -18.56 -11.76
C ARG A 279 12.15 -19.34 -12.34
N GLU A 280 13.38 -19.07 -11.89
CA GLU A 280 14.58 -19.79 -12.32
C GLU A 280 14.50 -21.27 -11.91
N THR A 281 14.10 -21.51 -10.66
CA THR A 281 13.92 -22.87 -10.14
C THR A 281 12.88 -23.66 -10.94
N ALA A 282 11.73 -23.04 -11.23
CA ALA A 282 10.67 -23.68 -12.04
C ALA A 282 11.12 -24.00 -13.48
N HIS A 283 11.94 -23.13 -14.10
CA HIS A 283 12.49 -23.38 -15.42
C HIS A 283 13.48 -24.55 -15.43
N GLN A 284 14.31 -24.69 -14.38
CA GLN A 284 15.26 -25.79 -14.26
C GLN A 284 14.57 -27.14 -14.06
N SER A 285 13.52 -27.20 -13.23
CA SER A 285 12.74 -28.43 -13.02
C SER A 285 11.98 -28.92 -14.25
N THR A 286 11.73 -28.07 -15.25
CA THR A 286 11.00 -28.43 -16.47
C THR A 286 11.92 -28.96 -17.59
N ARG A 287 13.25 -28.81 -17.44
CA ARG A 287 14.26 -29.21 -18.44
C ARG A 287 14.92 -30.57 -18.16
N LEU A 288 14.58 -31.21 -17.05
CA LEU A 288 15.04 -32.55 -16.65
C LEU A 288 13.91 -33.57 -16.89
#